data_AF-A0A1B7MVP1-F1
#
_entry.id   AF-A0A1B7MVP1-F1
#
_cell.length_a   1.000
_cell.length_b   1.000
_cell.length_c   1.000
_cell.angle_alpha   90.00
_cell.angle_beta   90.00
_cell.angle_gamma   90.00
#
_symmetry.space_group_name_H-M   'P 1'
#
loop_
_entity.id
_entity.type
_entity.pdbx_description
1 polymer ?
#
loop_
_entity_poly.entity_id
_entity_poly.type
_entity_poly.pdbx_seq_one_letter_code
_entity_poly.pdbx_strand_id
1 'polypeptide(L)'
;MSRPEYQAPPEIYYGDAEAKKYTQNTRNQQIQADMTYRAIELLNLPPDEPAFLLDIGCGSGLSGEILDEEGHIWAGVDIAPSMLEVALERDLDGDLFLQDIGQGFGFRPGSFDGAISISVLQWLLNAETSHPTSSPPHRLTRFFTTLHSALRNPSRAVLQFYPTSDDQIQLITSIAQKAGFGGGVVVDYPNSKKARKVFLCLFVGGGGTQQQMPKGVEGEDDEHARFERRREKEKKRSTSGKRKNIKDRDWILRKKELYRQRGKEGVPRDSKYTGRKRKTTF
;
A
#
# COMPACT_ATOMS: atom_id res chain seq x y z
N MET A 1 12.15 -14.53 16.38
CA MET A 1 11.08 -13.67 16.94
C MET A 1 9.74 -14.24 16.54
N SER A 2 8.76 -14.25 17.45
CA SER A 2 7.38 -14.61 17.11
C SER A 2 6.80 -13.59 16.13
N ARG A 3 5.86 -14.00 15.28
CA ARG A 3 5.20 -13.07 14.36
C ARG A 3 4.37 -12.03 15.15
N PRO A 4 4.31 -10.76 14.72
CA PRO A 4 3.57 -9.70 15.42
C PRO A 4 2.12 -10.07 15.74
N GLU A 5 1.45 -10.69 14.78
CA GLU A 5 0.03 -11.02 14.89
C GLU A 5 -0.27 -12.05 15.99
N TYR A 6 0.72 -12.81 16.46
CA TYR A 6 0.58 -13.75 17.59
C TYR A 6 0.88 -13.14 18.95
N GLN A 7 1.32 -11.89 19.01
CA GLN A 7 1.72 -11.25 20.27
C GLN A 7 0.59 -10.41 20.84
N ALA A 8 -0.04 -9.58 20.00
CA ALA A 8 -1.15 -8.72 20.40
C ALA A 8 -1.92 -8.27 19.14
N PRO A 9 -3.16 -7.77 19.29
CA PRO A 9 -3.86 -7.02 18.25
C PRO A 9 -3.01 -5.86 17.69
N PRO A 10 -3.19 -5.48 16.40
CA PRO A 10 -2.31 -4.51 15.74
C PRO A 10 -2.28 -3.13 16.41
N GLU A 11 -3.41 -2.66 16.92
CA GLU A 11 -3.56 -1.39 17.64
C GLU A 11 -2.84 -1.37 19.00
N ILE A 12 -2.57 -2.55 19.58
CA ILE A 12 -1.79 -2.71 20.82
C ILE A 12 -0.32 -2.96 20.49
N TYR A 13 -0.04 -3.81 19.49
CA TYR A 13 1.31 -4.14 19.07
C TYR A 13 2.06 -2.90 18.56
N TYR A 14 1.41 -2.10 17.72
CA TYR A 14 1.95 -0.87 17.17
C TYR A 14 1.57 0.36 18.01
N GLY A 15 1.77 0.29 19.33
CA GLY A 15 1.70 1.48 20.19
C GLY A 15 2.83 2.49 19.88
N ASP A 16 2.83 3.63 20.57
CA ASP A 16 3.66 4.81 20.26
C ASP A 16 5.15 4.51 20.03
N ALA A 17 5.75 3.67 20.89
CA ALA A 17 7.16 3.32 20.79
C ALA A 17 7.45 2.40 19.59
N GLU A 18 6.63 1.37 19.39
CA GLU A 18 6.87 0.40 18.32
C GLU A 18 6.52 0.99 16.95
N ALA A 19 5.51 1.85 16.85
CA ALA A 19 5.16 2.59 15.63
C ALA A 19 6.34 3.46 15.15
N LYS A 20 6.94 4.25 16.06
CA LYS A 20 8.11 5.09 15.75
C LYS A 20 9.32 4.24 15.36
N LYS A 21 9.61 3.18 16.13
CA LYS A 21 10.72 2.26 15.85
C LYS A 21 10.56 1.53 14.52
N TYR A 22 9.36 1.05 14.21
CA TYR A 22 9.05 0.39 12.95
C TYR A 22 9.27 1.34 11.77
N THR A 23 8.78 2.57 11.90
CA THR A 23 8.86 3.59 10.85
C THR A 23 10.28 4.09 10.63
N GLN A 24 11.09 4.24 11.67
CA GLN A 24 12.48 4.73 11.56
C GLN A 24 13.47 3.63 11.10
N ASN A 25 13.06 2.37 11.11
CA ASN A 25 13.92 1.27 10.69
C ASN A 25 14.08 1.27 9.16
N THR A 26 15.27 1.63 8.68
CA THR A 26 15.60 1.75 7.25
C THR A 26 15.35 0.45 6.46
N ARG A 27 15.55 -0.71 7.08
CA ARG A 27 15.26 -2.00 6.45
C ARG A 27 13.77 -2.22 6.26
N ASN A 28 12.95 -1.86 7.25
CA ASN A 28 11.49 -1.94 7.12
C ASN A 28 10.99 -0.98 6.04
N GLN A 29 11.49 0.26 6.02
CA GLN A 29 11.17 1.24 4.99
C GLN A 29 11.46 0.69 3.59
N GLN A 30 12.65 0.12 3.38
CA GLN A 30 13.04 -0.44 2.09
C GLN A 30 12.14 -1.61 1.67
N ILE A 31 11.87 -2.55 2.57
CA ILE A 31 11.01 -3.71 2.29
C ILE A 31 9.58 -3.27 1.96
N GLN A 32 9.01 -2.33 2.73
CA GLN A 32 7.67 -1.79 2.47
C GLN A 32 7.64 -1.04 1.13
N ALA A 33 8.69 -0.29 0.80
CA ALA A 33 8.79 0.41 -0.47
C ALA A 33 8.81 -0.56 -1.66
N ASP A 34 9.67 -1.58 -1.62
CA ASP A 34 9.78 -2.58 -2.68
C ASP A 34 8.44 -3.32 -2.92
N MET A 35 7.75 -3.70 -1.83
CA MET A 35 6.44 -4.34 -1.94
C MET A 35 5.36 -3.39 -2.45
N THR A 36 5.41 -2.10 -2.10
CA THR A 36 4.47 -1.09 -2.60
C THR A 36 4.66 -0.85 -4.10
N TYR A 37 5.89 -0.64 -4.57
CA TYR A 37 6.17 -0.50 -6.00
C TYR A 37 5.72 -1.73 -6.79
N ARG A 38 5.96 -2.93 -6.25
CA ARG A 38 5.49 -4.17 -6.86
C ARG A 38 3.96 -4.24 -6.90
N ALA A 39 3.26 -3.79 -5.85
CA ALA A 39 1.81 -3.75 -5.84
C ALA A 39 1.25 -2.77 -6.89
N ILE A 40 1.87 -1.61 -7.07
CA ILE A 40 1.50 -0.62 -8.11
C ILE A 40 1.71 -1.21 -9.51
N GLU A 41 2.81 -1.93 -9.75
CA GLU A 41 3.03 -2.66 -11.02
C GLU A 41 1.90 -3.67 -11.29
N LEU A 42 1.51 -4.45 -10.28
CA LEU A 42 0.47 -5.47 -10.39
C LEU A 42 -0.95 -4.87 -10.56
N LEU A 43 -1.18 -3.68 -10.01
CA LEU A 43 -2.42 -2.92 -10.24
C LEU A 43 -2.60 -2.57 -11.72
N ASN A 44 -1.50 -2.43 -12.47
CA ASN A 44 -1.53 -2.18 -13.92
C ASN A 44 -2.46 -1.02 -14.30
N LEU A 45 -2.32 0.10 -13.59
CA LEU A 45 -3.06 1.33 -13.84
C LEU A 45 -2.64 1.92 -15.20
N PRO A 46 -3.51 2.70 -15.87
CA PRO A 46 -3.13 3.43 -17.08
C PRO A 46 -1.89 4.29 -16.83
N PRO A 47 -0.89 4.27 -17.73
CA PRO A 47 0.29 5.10 -17.58
C PRO A 47 -0.08 6.59 -17.69
N ASP A 48 0.63 7.43 -16.95
CA ASP A 48 0.52 8.90 -16.99
C ASP A 48 -0.86 9.47 -16.59
N GLU A 49 -1.73 8.67 -15.98
CA GLU A 49 -3.01 9.11 -15.42
C GLU A 49 -3.05 8.96 -13.89
N PRO A 50 -3.48 10.01 -13.15
CA PRO A 50 -3.72 9.88 -11.71
C PRO A 50 -4.93 8.96 -11.47
N ALA A 51 -4.82 8.09 -10.48
CA ALA A 51 -5.88 7.21 -10.01
C ALA A 51 -6.21 7.55 -8.56
N PHE A 52 -7.46 7.33 -8.15
CA PHE A 52 -7.88 7.41 -6.76
C PHE A 52 -7.84 6.03 -6.11
N LEU A 53 -6.90 5.83 -5.18
CA LEU A 53 -6.56 4.53 -4.60
C LEU A 53 -6.95 4.44 -3.12
N LEU A 54 -7.33 3.25 -2.69
CA LEU A 54 -7.48 2.93 -1.27
C LEU A 54 -6.22 2.21 -0.76
N ASP A 55 -5.52 2.79 0.22
CA ASP A 55 -4.40 2.16 0.92
C ASP A 55 -4.89 1.51 2.22
N ILE A 56 -5.01 0.18 2.21
CA ILE A 56 -5.63 -0.60 3.28
C ILE A 56 -4.56 -1.06 4.27
N GLY A 57 -4.68 -0.61 5.52
CA GLY A 57 -3.65 -0.74 6.55
C GLY A 57 -2.44 0.12 6.21
N CYS A 58 -2.69 1.41 5.98
CA CYS A 58 -1.69 2.37 5.50
C CYS A 58 -0.58 2.63 6.54
N GLY A 59 -0.79 2.25 7.80
CA GLY A 59 0.17 2.38 8.88
C GLY A 59 0.67 3.81 9.04
N SER A 60 2.00 3.95 9.15
CA SER A 60 2.69 5.24 9.17
C SER A 60 2.85 5.89 7.79
N GLY A 61 2.08 5.44 6.80
CA GLY A 61 1.98 5.99 5.45
C GLY A 61 3.23 5.78 4.59
N LEU A 62 4.01 4.72 4.83
CA LEU A 62 5.14 4.34 3.98
C LEU A 62 4.70 4.03 2.54
N SER A 63 3.59 3.30 2.39
CA SER A 63 2.98 3.01 1.09
C SER A 63 2.36 4.26 0.48
N GLY A 64 1.60 5.03 1.27
CA GLY A 64 0.98 6.29 0.87
C GLY A 64 1.96 7.34 0.31
N GLU A 65 3.14 7.50 0.91
CA GLU A 65 4.19 8.39 0.36
C GLU A 65 4.59 7.99 -1.07
N ILE A 66 4.65 6.69 -1.36
CA ILE A 66 4.98 6.20 -2.70
C ILE A 66 3.82 6.46 -3.67
N LEU A 67 2.56 6.37 -3.21
CA LEU A 67 1.41 6.75 -4.03
C LEU A 67 1.42 8.23 -4.38
N ASP A 68 1.80 9.10 -3.43
CA ASP A 68 2.04 10.53 -3.68
C ASP A 68 3.13 10.73 -4.74
N GLU A 69 4.26 10.02 -4.62
CA GLU A 69 5.39 10.12 -5.55
C GLU A 69 5.06 9.63 -6.97
N GLU A 70 4.25 8.59 -7.10
CA GLU A 70 3.75 8.09 -8.40
C GLU A 70 2.57 8.91 -8.93
N GLY A 71 2.14 9.95 -8.21
CA GLY A 71 1.16 10.94 -8.67
C GLY A 71 -0.30 10.53 -8.51
N HIS A 72 -0.58 9.55 -7.66
CA HIS A 72 -1.94 9.09 -7.35
C HIS A 72 -2.55 9.88 -6.19
N ILE A 73 -3.88 9.90 -6.15
CA ILE A 73 -4.65 10.41 -5.02
C ILE A 73 -5.04 9.20 -4.19
N TRP A 74 -5.02 9.27 -2.86
CA TRP A 74 -5.37 8.11 -2.06
C TRP A 74 -6.02 8.46 -0.73
N ALA A 75 -6.80 7.50 -0.24
CA ALA A 75 -7.29 7.47 1.13
C ALA A 75 -6.67 6.26 1.84
N GLY A 76 -6.15 6.45 3.04
CA GLY A 76 -5.56 5.44 3.88
C GLY A 76 -6.47 5.07 5.04
N VAL A 77 -6.59 3.77 5.32
CA VAL A 77 -7.24 3.27 6.55
C VAL A 77 -6.23 2.51 7.39
N ASP A 78 -6.23 2.69 8.70
CA ASP A 78 -5.49 1.83 9.63
C ASP A 78 -6.24 1.72 10.96
N ILE A 79 -6.04 0.62 11.68
CA ILE A 79 -6.66 0.39 12.98
C ILE A 79 -5.81 0.93 14.14
N ALA A 80 -4.50 1.12 13.93
CA ALA A 80 -3.57 1.55 14.96
C ALA A 80 -3.45 3.09 15.03
N PRO A 81 -3.96 3.75 16.10
CA PRO A 81 -3.91 5.21 16.21
C PRO A 81 -2.49 5.76 16.19
N SER A 82 -1.55 5.11 16.88
CA SER A 82 -0.15 5.55 16.93
C SER A 82 0.55 5.47 15.57
N MET A 83 0.14 4.54 14.69
CA MET A 83 0.66 4.49 13.32
C MET A 83 0.15 5.68 12.49
N LEU A 84 -1.15 6.01 12.62
CA LEU A 84 -1.73 7.18 11.96
C LEU A 84 -1.16 8.50 12.48
N GLU A 85 -0.85 8.59 13.77
CA GLU A 85 -0.16 9.76 14.34
C GLU A 85 1.22 9.97 13.68
N VAL A 86 2.00 8.89 13.52
CA VAL A 86 3.28 8.97 12.79
C VAL A 86 3.05 9.35 11.31
N ALA A 87 1.98 8.86 10.67
CA ALA A 87 1.64 9.26 9.30
C ALA A 87 1.31 10.77 9.19
N LEU A 88 0.60 11.33 10.18
CA LEU A 88 0.31 12.77 10.25
C LEU A 88 1.59 13.61 10.38
N GLU A 89 2.56 13.16 11.18
CA GLU A 89 3.87 13.83 11.33
C GLU A 89 4.65 13.89 10.01
N ARG A 90 4.46 12.91 9.12
CA ARG A 90 5.14 12.84 7.81
C ARG A 90 4.54 13.74 6.74
N ASP A 91 3.41 14.38 7.04
CA ASP A 91 2.71 15.32 6.17
C ASP A 91 2.47 14.78 4.76
N LEU A 92 1.74 13.67 4.70
CA LEU A 92 1.33 13.02 3.46
C LEU A 92 0.14 13.76 2.82
N ASP A 93 -0.03 13.62 1.50
CA ASP A 93 -1.16 14.26 0.79
C ASP A 93 -2.48 13.49 0.95
N GLY A 94 -2.42 12.18 1.23
CA GLY A 94 -3.61 11.34 1.40
C GLY A 94 -4.39 11.59 2.68
N ASP A 95 -5.70 11.31 2.63
CA ASP A 95 -6.58 11.36 3.79
C ASP A 95 -6.42 10.08 4.63
N LEU A 96 -6.39 10.22 5.96
CA LEU A 96 -6.15 9.13 6.91
C LEU A 96 -7.38 8.88 7.77
N PHE A 97 -7.78 7.61 7.88
CA PHE A 97 -8.96 7.18 8.63
C PHE A 97 -8.59 6.09 9.65
N LEU A 98 -9.00 6.29 10.90
CA LEU A 98 -8.94 5.25 11.93
C LEU A 98 -10.10 4.27 11.71
N GLN A 99 -9.80 3.05 11.26
CA GLN A 99 -10.82 2.08 10.82
C GLN A 99 -10.33 0.63 10.96
N ASP A 100 -11.19 -0.23 11.52
CA ASP A 100 -11.03 -1.69 11.46
C ASP A 100 -11.57 -2.23 10.12
N ILE A 101 -10.66 -2.73 9.29
CA ILE A 101 -10.98 -3.28 7.96
C ILE A 101 -11.84 -4.55 8.05
N GLY A 102 -11.82 -5.27 9.18
CA GLY A 102 -12.66 -6.44 9.43
C GLY A 102 -14.14 -6.10 9.61
N GLN A 103 -14.47 -4.84 9.90
CA GLN A 103 -15.85 -4.32 9.94
C GLN A 103 -16.32 -3.84 8.56
N GLY A 104 -15.42 -3.84 7.57
CA GLY A 104 -15.67 -3.40 6.21
C GLY A 104 -15.59 -1.89 6.05
N PHE A 105 -15.87 -1.45 4.83
CA PHE A 105 -15.68 -0.06 4.40
C PHE A 105 -16.99 0.72 4.30
N GLY A 106 -16.94 2.00 4.68
CA GLY A 106 -18.05 2.96 4.61
C GLY A 106 -18.05 3.84 3.35
N PHE A 107 -17.34 3.46 2.29
CA PHE A 107 -17.24 4.23 1.05
C PHE A 107 -18.40 3.94 0.10
N ARG A 108 -18.73 4.91 -0.76
CA ARG A 108 -19.78 4.73 -1.78
C ARG A 108 -19.35 3.68 -2.81
N PRO A 109 -20.30 2.97 -3.45
CA PRO A 109 -19.94 2.01 -4.48
C PRO A 109 -19.15 2.65 -5.63
N GLY A 110 -18.11 1.98 -6.12
CA GLY A 110 -17.30 2.43 -7.26
C GLY A 110 -16.47 3.69 -7.02
N SER A 111 -16.11 3.98 -5.77
CA SER A 111 -15.35 5.18 -5.40
C SER A 111 -13.88 5.11 -5.81
N PHE A 112 -13.24 3.93 -5.74
CA PHE A 112 -11.79 3.79 -5.97
C PHE A 112 -11.47 3.13 -7.30
N ASP A 113 -10.42 3.63 -7.95
CA ASP A 113 -9.88 3.10 -9.20
C ASP A 113 -9.06 1.82 -8.99
N GLY A 114 -8.61 1.58 -7.76
CA GLY A 114 -7.90 0.40 -7.31
C GLY A 114 -7.64 0.44 -5.81
N ALA A 115 -7.14 -0.65 -5.25
CA ALA A 115 -6.73 -0.71 -3.85
C ALA A 115 -5.39 -1.44 -3.67
N ILE A 116 -4.59 -0.97 -2.73
CA ILE A 116 -3.39 -1.67 -2.28
C ILE A 116 -3.49 -2.01 -0.80
N SER A 117 -2.77 -3.04 -0.40
CA SER A 117 -2.60 -3.38 1.01
C SER A 117 -1.25 -4.07 1.18
N ILE A 118 -0.39 -3.57 2.07
CA ILE A 118 0.98 -4.07 2.21
C ILE A 118 1.22 -4.56 3.64
N SER A 119 1.37 -5.87 3.80
CA SER A 119 1.63 -6.54 5.08
C SER A 119 0.44 -6.49 6.07
N VAL A 120 -0.81 -6.59 5.61
CA VAL A 120 -2.01 -6.36 6.46
C VAL A 120 -2.95 -7.56 6.56
N LEU A 121 -3.22 -8.25 5.46
CA LEU A 121 -4.33 -9.21 5.40
C LEU A 121 -4.23 -10.36 6.42
N GLN A 122 -3.01 -10.74 6.82
CA GLN A 122 -2.79 -11.78 7.83
C GLN A 122 -3.35 -11.43 9.22
N TRP A 123 -3.55 -10.16 9.54
CA TRP A 123 -4.13 -9.72 10.81
C TRP A 123 -5.60 -10.12 10.95
N LEU A 124 -6.33 -10.24 9.82
CA LEU A 124 -7.72 -10.72 9.83
C LEU A 124 -7.86 -12.23 10.08
N LEU A 125 -6.75 -12.96 10.12
CA LEU A 125 -6.75 -14.40 10.38
C LEU A 125 -6.72 -14.73 11.87
N ASN A 126 -6.62 -13.72 12.73
CA ASN A 126 -6.63 -13.91 14.18
C ASN A 126 -7.99 -13.53 14.77
N ALA A 127 -8.55 -14.45 15.55
CA ALA A 127 -9.76 -14.19 16.31
C ALA A 127 -9.38 -13.54 17.65
N GLU A 128 -9.72 -12.27 17.82
CA GLU A 128 -9.47 -11.55 19.07
C GLU A 128 -10.41 -12.00 20.20
N THR A 129 -11.63 -12.45 19.85
CA THR A 129 -12.64 -12.91 20.79
C THR A 129 -13.34 -14.17 20.28
N SER A 130 -14.04 -14.88 21.16
CA SER A 130 -14.88 -16.02 20.79
C SER A 130 -16.21 -15.63 20.14
N HIS A 131 -16.50 -14.33 19.98
CA HIS A 131 -17.75 -13.88 19.36
C HIS A 131 -17.77 -14.25 17.87
N PRO A 132 -18.91 -14.72 17.30
CA PRO A 132 -18.96 -15.18 15.90
C PRO A 132 -18.51 -14.12 14.88
N THR A 133 -18.77 -12.84 15.15
CA THR A 133 -18.35 -11.74 14.26
C THR A 133 -16.86 -11.44 14.31
N SER A 134 -16.14 -11.92 15.33
CA SER A 134 -14.68 -11.84 15.42
C SER A 134 -13.99 -12.98 14.68
N SER A 135 -14.74 -13.97 14.18
CA SER A 135 -14.15 -15.10 13.45
C SER A 135 -13.51 -14.63 12.12
N PRO A 136 -12.35 -15.19 11.74
CA PRO A 136 -11.69 -14.84 10.48
C PRO A 136 -12.57 -14.95 9.23
N PRO A 137 -13.38 -16.02 9.05
CA PRO A 137 -14.26 -16.10 7.89
C PRO A 137 -15.29 -14.97 7.83
N HIS A 138 -15.84 -14.55 8.97
CA HIS A 138 -16.81 -13.45 9.04
C HIS A 138 -16.15 -12.11 8.69
N ARG A 139 -15.02 -11.79 9.33
CA ARG A 139 -14.26 -10.54 9.09
C ARG A 139 -13.78 -10.45 7.65
N LEU A 140 -13.23 -11.54 7.10
CA LEU A 140 -12.82 -11.60 5.69
C LEU A 140 -14.01 -11.44 4.73
N THR A 141 -15.16 -12.04 5.03
CA THR A 141 -16.37 -11.91 4.20
C THR A 141 -16.82 -10.45 4.17
N ARG A 142 -16.87 -9.79 5.33
CA ARG A 142 -17.24 -8.38 5.45
C ARG A 142 -16.24 -7.48 4.71
N PHE A 143 -14.94 -7.70 4.92
CA PHE A 143 -13.84 -7.02 4.25
C PHE A 143 -13.97 -7.09 2.72
N PHE A 144 -13.99 -8.30 2.14
CA PHE A 144 -14.00 -8.45 0.69
C PHE A 144 -15.31 -7.98 0.05
N THR A 145 -16.47 -8.21 0.68
CA THR A 145 -17.76 -7.75 0.13
C THR A 145 -17.82 -6.23 0.02
N THR A 146 -17.37 -5.53 1.07
CA THR A 146 -17.37 -4.06 1.08
C THR A 146 -16.24 -3.48 0.22
N LEU A 147 -15.08 -4.13 0.14
CA LEU A 147 -14.00 -3.75 -0.77
C LEU A 147 -14.45 -3.86 -2.23
N HIS A 148 -15.08 -4.99 -2.60
CA HIS A 148 -15.61 -5.21 -3.94
C HIS A 148 -16.61 -4.11 -4.32
N SER A 149 -17.50 -3.74 -3.39
CA SER A 149 -18.45 -2.65 -3.60
C SER A 149 -17.75 -1.31 -3.80
N ALA A 150 -16.73 -0.98 -3.00
CA ALA A 150 -16.05 0.31 -3.03
C ALA A 150 -15.19 0.53 -4.29
N LEU A 151 -14.84 -0.55 -5.00
CA LEU A 151 -14.01 -0.53 -6.19
C LEU A 151 -14.83 -0.33 -7.48
N ARG A 152 -14.30 0.46 -8.43
CA ARG A 152 -14.93 0.65 -9.74
C ARG A 152 -14.89 -0.63 -10.57
N ASN A 153 -15.75 -0.72 -11.59
CA ASN A 153 -15.69 -1.78 -12.59
C ASN A 153 -15.28 -1.17 -13.96
N PRO A 154 -14.14 -1.59 -14.57
CA PRO A 154 -13.17 -2.56 -14.07
C PRO A 154 -12.11 -1.94 -13.14
N SER A 155 -11.60 -2.71 -12.18
CA SER A 155 -10.46 -2.32 -11.34
C SER A 155 -9.72 -3.51 -10.77
N ARG A 156 -8.61 -3.23 -10.06
CA ARG A 156 -7.80 -4.24 -9.38
C ARG A 156 -7.58 -3.88 -7.91
N ALA A 157 -7.44 -4.91 -7.08
CA ALA A 157 -6.90 -4.78 -5.73
C ALA A 157 -5.68 -5.69 -5.59
N VAL A 158 -4.58 -5.16 -5.06
CA VAL A 158 -3.35 -5.93 -4.83
C VAL A 158 -2.99 -5.91 -3.36
N LEU A 159 -3.07 -7.08 -2.73
CA LEU A 159 -2.89 -7.23 -1.29
C LEU A 159 -1.69 -8.14 -1.02
N GLN A 160 -0.58 -7.55 -0.58
CA GLN A 160 0.58 -8.28 -0.09
C GLN A 160 0.34 -8.72 1.36
N PHE A 161 0.60 -10.00 1.65
CA PHE A 161 0.42 -10.56 2.99
C PHE A 161 1.38 -11.71 3.28
N TYR A 162 1.43 -12.13 4.54
CA TYR A 162 2.31 -13.22 5.02
C TYR A 162 1.49 -14.43 5.49
N PRO A 163 1.10 -15.35 4.59
CA PRO A 163 0.42 -16.58 5.00
C PRO A 163 1.33 -17.46 5.87
N THR A 164 0.72 -18.28 6.74
CA THR A 164 1.43 -19.35 7.47
C THR A 164 1.19 -20.74 6.89
N SER A 165 0.09 -20.94 6.17
CA SER A 165 -0.24 -22.20 5.50
C SER A 165 -0.97 -21.97 4.18
N ASP A 166 -0.98 -22.99 3.33
CA ASP A 166 -1.75 -22.97 2.08
C ASP A 166 -3.26 -22.93 2.35
N ASP A 167 -3.73 -23.49 3.47
CA ASP A 167 -5.13 -23.39 3.89
C ASP A 167 -5.57 -21.95 4.12
N GLN A 168 -4.70 -21.10 4.69
CA GLN A 168 -4.99 -19.67 4.83
C GLN A 168 -5.13 -18.98 3.47
N ILE A 169 -4.26 -19.34 2.52
CA ILE A 169 -4.32 -18.81 1.15
C ILE A 169 -5.63 -19.23 0.48
N GLN A 170 -6.01 -20.50 0.61
CA GLN A 170 -7.27 -21.03 0.07
C GLN A 170 -8.48 -20.36 0.71
N LEU A 171 -8.50 -20.20 2.04
CA LEU A 171 -9.56 -19.52 2.77
C LEU A 171 -9.76 -18.10 2.23
N ILE A 172 -8.70 -17.30 2.22
CA ILE A 172 -8.72 -15.90 1.74
C ILE A 172 -9.22 -15.84 0.30
N THR A 173 -8.64 -16.66 -0.59
CA THR A 173 -8.97 -16.64 -2.02
C THR A 173 -10.41 -17.06 -2.26
N SER A 174 -10.91 -18.08 -1.56
CA SER A 174 -12.29 -18.56 -1.69
C SER A 174 -13.31 -17.52 -1.23
N ILE A 175 -13.01 -16.75 -0.17
CA ILE A 175 -13.88 -15.69 0.32
C ILE A 175 -13.86 -14.49 -0.63
N ALA A 176 -12.69 -14.11 -1.15
CA ALA A 176 -12.59 -13.06 -2.17
C ALA A 176 -13.40 -13.42 -3.44
N GLN A 177 -13.31 -14.67 -3.90
CA GLN A 177 -14.11 -15.16 -5.03
C GLN A 177 -15.61 -15.14 -4.75
N LYS A 178 -16.03 -15.56 -3.55
CA LYS A 178 -17.44 -15.47 -3.12
C LYS A 178 -17.96 -14.04 -3.06
N ALA A 179 -17.10 -13.07 -2.76
CA ALA A 179 -17.44 -11.65 -2.77
C ALA A 179 -17.57 -11.05 -4.19
N GLY A 180 -17.21 -11.81 -5.24
CA GLY A 180 -17.33 -11.40 -6.63
C GLY A 180 -16.01 -11.10 -7.34
N PHE A 181 -14.87 -11.20 -6.65
CA PHE A 181 -13.58 -10.96 -7.28
C PHE A 181 -13.16 -12.12 -8.21
N GLY A 182 -12.63 -11.75 -9.37
CA GLY A 182 -11.74 -12.62 -10.13
C GLY A 182 -10.30 -12.52 -9.65
N GLY A 183 -9.38 -13.21 -10.34
CA GLY A 183 -7.94 -13.14 -10.08
C GLY A 183 -7.41 -14.31 -9.25
N GLY A 184 -6.34 -14.08 -8.50
CA GLY A 184 -5.61 -15.15 -7.80
C GLY A 184 -4.34 -14.68 -7.12
N VAL A 185 -3.44 -15.62 -6.82
CA VAL A 185 -2.23 -15.37 -6.04
C VAL A 185 -1.01 -15.30 -6.96
N VAL A 186 -0.19 -14.28 -6.75
CA VAL A 186 1.13 -14.09 -7.37
C VAL A 186 2.19 -14.27 -6.30
N VAL A 187 3.18 -15.13 -6.56
CA VAL A 187 4.29 -15.38 -5.64
C VAL A 187 5.58 -14.96 -6.31
N ASP A 188 6.21 -13.92 -5.78
CA ASP A 188 7.57 -13.54 -6.16
C ASP A 188 8.57 -14.33 -5.33
N TYR A 189 9.68 -14.73 -5.95
CA TYR A 189 10.75 -15.53 -5.36
C TYR A 189 10.24 -16.83 -4.69
N PRO A 190 9.47 -17.68 -5.41
CA PRO A 190 8.82 -18.85 -4.82
C PRO A 190 9.80 -19.86 -4.20
N ASN A 191 11.04 -19.89 -4.70
CA ASN A 191 12.08 -20.83 -4.27
C ASN A 191 12.85 -20.36 -3.02
N SER A 192 12.69 -19.10 -2.59
CA SER A 192 13.42 -18.54 -1.43
C SER A 192 12.50 -18.39 -0.22
N LYS A 193 12.80 -19.08 0.89
CA LYS A 193 12.03 -18.92 2.13
C LYS A 193 12.15 -17.51 2.75
N LYS A 194 13.25 -16.80 2.47
CA LYS A 194 13.55 -15.47 3.02
C LYS A 194 12.99 -14.36 2.14
N ALA A 195 13.10 -14.49 0.82
CA ALA A 195 12.69 -13.47 -0.14
C ALA A 195 11.26 -13.65 -0.67
N ARG A 196 10.61 -14.81 -0.46
CA ARG A 196 9.24 -15.09 -0.92
C ARG A 196 8.29 -13.98 -0.50
N LYS A 197 7.60 -13.39 -1.48
CA LYS A 197 6.51 -12.42 -1.29
C LYS A 197 5.25 -12.94 -1.95
N VAL A 198 4.14 -12.88 -1.22
CA VAL A 198 2.83 -13.35 -1.70
C VAL A 198 1.92 -12.14 -1.86
N PHE A 199 1.33 -12.02 -3.04
CA PHE A 199 0.38 -10.97 -3.42
C PHE A 199 -0.93 -11.62 -3.87
N LEU A 200 -2.04 -11.22 -3.26
CA LEU A 200 -3.38 -11.52 -3.78
C LEU A 200 -3.75 -10.43 -4.79
N CYS A 201 -3.85 -10.81 -6.06
CA CYS A 201 -4.25 -9.91 -7.15
C CYS A 201 -5.70 -10.20 -7.52
N LEU A 202 -6.59 -9.28 -7.17
CA LEU A 202 -8.02 -9.40 -7.37
C LEU A 202 -8.50 -8.47 -8.48
N PHE A 203 -9.52 -8.91 -9.21
CA PHE A 203 -10.12 -8.15 -10.30
C PHE A 203 -11.61 -7.93 -10.05
N VAL A 204 -12.08 -6.70 -10.20
CA VAL A 204 -13.50 -6.34 -10.19
C VAL A 204 -13.94 -6.15 -11.64
N GLY A 205 -14.97 -6.90 -12.05
CA GLY A 205 -15.45 -6.89 -13.43
C GLY A 205 -14.50 -7.55 -14.43
N GLY A 206 -14.98 -7.79 -15.66
CA GLY A 206 -14.22 -8.47 -16.71
C GLY A 206 -14.84 -9.76 -17.25
N GLY A 207 -16.17 -9.92 -17.20
CA GLY A 207 -16.90 -11.08 -17.73
C GLY A 207 -16.87 -11.30 -19.25
N GLY A 208 -15.76 -11.01 -19.94
CA GLY A 208 -15.61 -11.20 -21.38
C GLY A 208 -14.16 -11.25 -21.90
N THR A 209 -13.21 -10.63 -21.20
CA THR A 209 -11.78 -10.72 -21.51
C THR A 209 -11.08 -11.42 -20.35
N GLN A 210 -10.52 -12.61 -20.58
CA GLN A 210 -9.66 -13.29 -19.61
C GLN A 210 -8.50 -12.35 -19.24
N GLN A 211 -8.62 -11.60 -18.15
CA GLN A 211 -7.48 -10.87 -17.59
C GLN A 211 -6.48 -11.93 -17.12
N GLN A 212 -5.37 -12.04 -17.85
CA GLN A 212 -4.31 -12.98 -17.48
C GLN A 212 -3.72 -12.58 -16.13
N MET A 213 -3.56 -13.60 -15.27
CA MET A 213 -2.85 -13.43 -14.02
C MET A 213 -1.42 -12.98 -14.28
N PRO A 214 -0.92 -11.95 -13.57
CA PRO A 214 0.48 -11.57 -13.64
C PRO A 214 1.38 -12.73 -13.22
N LYS A 215 2.55 -12.84 -13.85
CA LYS A 215 3.57 -13.81 -13.44
C LYS A 215 4.37 -13.28 -12.26
N GLY A 216 4.72 -14.19 -11.35
CA GLY A 216 5.66 -13.93 -10.27
C GLY A 216 7.06 -13.66 -10.82
N VAL A 217 7.86 -12.91 -10.07
CA VAL A 217 9.27 -12.67 -10.39
C VAL A 217 10.11 -13.85 -9.92
N GLU A 218 10.91 -14.39 -10.83
CA GLU A 218 11.92 -15.41 -10.55
C GLU A 218 13.32 -14.77 -10.54
N GLY A 219 14.12 -15.05 -9.50
CA GLY A 219 15.49 -14.57 -9.36
C GLY A 219 16.21 -15.24 -8.20
N GLU A 220 17.54 -15.35 -8.32
CA GLU A 220 18.43 -15.79 -7.24
C GLU A 220 18.57 -14.69 -6.18
N ASP A 221 18.71 -15.10 -4.91
CA ASP A 221 18.86 -14.26 -3.71
C ASP A 221 20.11 -13.35 -3.77
N ASP A 222 20.11 -12.33 -4.62
CA ASP A 222 20.97 -11.17 -4.42
C ASP A 222 20.26 -10.29 -3.37
N GLU A 223 20.88 -10.08 -2.20
CA GLU A 223 20.34 -9.21 -1.13
C GLU A 223 20.05 -7.77 -1.62
N HIS A 224 20.54 -7.41 -2.81
CA HIS A 224 20.00 -6.34 -3.64
C HIS A 224 18.96 -6.92 -4.62
N ALA A 225 17.69 -6.83 -4.22
CA ALA A 225 16.58 -7.24 -5.06
C ALA A 225 16.78 -6.74 -6.50
N ARG A 226 16.60 -7.62 -7.50
CA ARG A 226 16.63 -7.26 -8.93
C ARG A 226 15.80 -6.02 -9.26
N PHE A 227 14.85 -5.65 -8.40
CA PHE A 227 14.09 -4.39 -8.43
C PHE A 227 14.98 -3.14 -8.40
N GLU A 228 16.09 -3.08 -7.66
CA GLU A 228 17.02 -1.94 -7.75
C GLU A 228 17.73 -1.87 -9.11
N ARG A 229 18.22 -3.00 -9.64
CA ARG A 229 18.94 -3.07 -10.93
C ARG A 229 18.02 -2.89 -12.14
N ARG A 230 16.78 -3.41 -12.08
CA ARG A 230 15.75 -3.19 -13.11
C ARG A 230 15.25 -1.76 -13.06
N ARG A 231 15.05 -1.18 -11.86
CA ARG A 231 14.76 0.24 -11.66
C ARG A 231 15.90 1.14 -12.12
N GLU A 232 17.17 0.79 -11.94
CA GLU A 232 18.28 1.54 -12.53
C GLU A 232 18.27 1.48 -14.05
N LYS A 233 17.96 0.31 -14.64
CA LYS A 233 17.89 0.15 -16.10
C LYS A 233 16.64 0.79 -16.72
N GLU A 234 15.49 0.71 -16.07
CA GLU A 234 14.24 1.37 -16.47
C GLU A 234 14.32 2.88 -16.20
N LYS A 235 14.94 3.34 -15.09
CA LYS A 235 15.32 4.76 -14.91
C LYS A 235 16.26 5.22 -16.02
N LYS A 236 17.29 4.42 -16.39
CA LYS A 236 18.24 4.75 -17.48
C LYS A 236 17.61 4.71 -18.87
N ARG A 237 16.60 3.87 -19.10
CA ARG A 237 15.83 3.82 -20.37
C ARG A 237 14.75 4.89 -20.44
N SER A 238 14.10 5.21 -19.33
CA SER A 238 13.10 6.27 -19.22
C SER A 238 13.73 7.66 -19.16
N THR A 239 15.03 7.82 -18.85
CA THR A 239 15.75 9.11 -18.96
C THR A 239 15.90 9.63 -20.40
N SER A 240 15.52 8.85 -21.41
CA SER A 240 15.34 9.32 -22.78
C SER A 240 14.05 10.17 -22.94
N GLY A 241 13.08 10.00 -22.04
CA GLY A 241 11.89 10.85 -21.91
C GLY A 241 11.98 11.72 -20.66
N LYS A 242 11.60 13.00 -20.76
CA LYS A 242 11.60 13.95 -19.64
C LYS A 242 10.62 13.52 -18.52
N ARG A 243 11.02 12.64 -17.60
CA ARG A 243 10.35 12.50 -16.30
C ARG A 243 10.85 13.63 -15.39
N LYS A 244 9.95 14.55 -15.04
CA LYS A 244 10.22 15.65 -14.08
C LYS A 244 10.71 15.04 -12.75
N ASN A 245 11.69 15.67 -12.13
CA ASN A 245 12.24 15.20 -10.85
C ASN A 245 11.10 15.15 -9.81
N ILE A 246 10.99 14.10 -9.00
CA ILE A 246 9.85 13.92 -8.06
C ILE A 246 9.80 15.06 -7.01
N LYS A 247 10.94 15.70 -6.72
CA LYS A 247 11.05 16.93 -5.91
C LYS A 247 11.24 18.18 -6.78
N ASP A 248 10.62 18.24 -7.94
CA ASP A 248 10.62 19.44 -8.79
C ASP A 248 9.92 20.60 -8.04
N ARG A 249 10.14 21.81 -8.53
CA ARG A 249 9.55 23.03 -7.99
C ARG A 249 8.04 22.89 -7.78
N ASP A 250 7.34 22.21 -8.68
CA ASP A 250 5.89 22.00 -8.63
C ASP A 250 5.48 21.19 -7.38
N TRP A 251 6.22 20.12 -7.05
CA TRP A 251 5.98 19.31 -5.83
C TRP A 251 6.17 20.15 -4.56
N ILE A 252 7.23 20.97 -4.51
CA ILE A 252 7.51 21.84 -3.36
C ILE A 252 6.43 22.90 -3.18
N LEU A 253 5.95 23.49 -4.27
CA LEU A 253 4.86 24.47 -4.23
C LEU A 253 3.55 23.84 -3.75
N ARG A 254 3.24 22.63 -4.24
CA ARG A 254 2.07 21.86 -3.79
C ARG A 254 2.13 21.56 -2.29
N LYS A 255 3.27 21.06 -1.77
CA LYS A 255 3.44 20.82 -0.33
C LYS A 255 3.30 22.09 0.49
N LYS A 256 3.89 23.21 0.06
CA LYS A 256 3.71 24.49 0.75
C LYS A 256 2.25 24.93 0.80
N GLU A 257 1.51 24.76 -0.30
CA GLU A 257 0.10 25.13 -0.35
C GLU A 257 -0.73 24.25 0.61
N LEU A 258 -0.48 22.95 0.62
CA LEU A 258 -1.08 22.01 1.57
C LEU A 258 -0.80 22.41 3.02
N TYR A 259 0.43 22.81 3.35
CA TYR A 259 0.79 23.25 4.70
C TYR A 259 0.04 24.54 5.10
N ARG A 260 -0.16 25.48 4.15
CA ARG A 260 -0.95 26.69 4.40
C ARG A 260 -2.41 26.38 4.66
N GLN A 261 -3.00 25.48 3.86
CA GLN A 261 -4.39 25.04 4.04
C GLN A 261 -4.61 24.33 5.38
N ARG A 262 -3.59 23.59 5.85
CA ARG A 262 -3.57 22.95 7.19
C ARG A 262 -3.26 23.91 8.34
N GLY A 263 -3.05 25.20 8.07
CA GLY A 263 -2.80 26.21 9.10
C GLY A 263 -1.42 26.11 9.77
N LYS A 264 -0.44 25.42 9.15
CA LYS A 264 0.92 25.35 9.72
C LYS A 264 1.57 26.73 9.71
N GLU A 265 2.08 27.16 10.85
CA GLU A 265 2.85 28.39 10.96
C GLU A 265 4.23 28.24 10.32
N GLY A 266 4.77 29.35 9.79
CA GLY A 266 6.14 29.39 9.27
C GLY A 266 6.36 28.81 7.86
N VAL A 267 5.31 28.53 7.09
CA VAL A 267 5.45 28.07 5.70
C VAL A 267 6.16 29.15 4.85
N PRO A 268 7.35 28.87 4.27
CA PRO A 268 8.09 29.88 3.52
C PRO A 268 7.34 30.38 2.28
N ARG A 269 7.36 31.70 2.04
CA ARG A 269 6.80 32.31 0.83
C ARG A 269 7.42 31.72 -0.44
N ASP A 270 6.68 31.77 -1.53
CA ASP A 270 7.15 31.29 -2.81
C ASP A 270 8.16 32.26 -3.42
N SER A 271 9.25 31.70 -3.94
CA SER A 271 10.31 32.48 -4.57
C SER A 271 10.74 31.87 -5.90
N LYS A 272 11.40 32.66 -6.74
CA LYS A 272 12.03 32.19 -7.99
C LYS A 272 13.15 31.15 -7.76
N TYR A 273 13.60 30.99 -6.51
CA TYR A 273 14.62 30.03 -6.11
C TYR A 273 14.05 28.76 -5.46
N THR A 274 12.72 28.62 -5.36
CA THR A 274 12.06 27.43 -4.81
C THR A 274 12.48 26.19 -5.59
N GLY A 275 12.93 25.14 -4.89
CA GLY A 275 13.43 23.90 -5.49
C GLY A 275 14.83 23.97 -6.11
N ARG A 276 15.50 25.12 -6.08
CA ARG A 276 16.89 25.21 -6.54
C ARG A 276 17.85 24.78 -5.44
N LYS A 277 18.83 23.95 -5.79
CA LYS A 277 19.95 23.59 -4.92
C LYS A 277 20.73 24.86 -4.57
N ARG A 278 20.81 25.21 -3.28
CA ARG A 278 21.63 26.32 -2.80
C ARG A 278 23.11 25.91 -2.92
N LYS A 279 23.96 26.80 -3.42
CA LYS A 279 25.42 26.57 -3.40
C LYS A 279 25.88 26.59 -1.95
N THR A 280 26.80 25.68 -1.60
CA THR A 280 27.37 25.54 -0.26
C THR A 280 28.30 26.69 0.13
N THR A 281 28.61 27.58 -0.81
CA THR A 281 29.48 28.73 -0.59
C THR A 281 28.76 29.99 -1.09
N PHE A 282 28.76 31.01 -0.23
CA PHE A 282 28.20 32.33 -0.50
C PHE A 282 29.13 33.14 -1.42
#